data_AF-A0A7V4GWS2-F1
#
_entry.id   AF-A0A7V4GWS2-F1
#
_cell.length_a   1.000
_cell.length_b   1.000
_cell.length_c   1.000
_cell.angle_alpha   90.00
_cell.angle_beta   90.00
_cell.angle_gamma   90.00
#
_symmetry.space_group_name_H-M   'P 1'
#
loop_
_entity.id
_entity.type
_entity.pdbx_description
1 polymer ?
#
loop_
_entity_poly.entity_id
_entity_poly.type
_entity_poly.pdbx_seq_one_letter_code
_entity_poly.pdbx_strand_id
1 'polypeptide(L)'
;MKPQESSYVVQDLTAVTPDDYPPVEITEDIQRKIDEISAIARSIETRPALSEPSLPDKPFRIDYRRNLNPAQLAAVTTTEGPVLVIAGAGSGKTRVIVHRVSYLLELGVDPSDILLLTFTRKAAKEMLDRVQELLSDARVGKVMGGTFHSFANHILRKYSNLLGLPPNFTILDTGDSEDTIDLLRSEMKLDKTDKAFPKKNR
;
A
#
# COMPACT_ATOMS: atom_id res chain seq x y z
N MET A 1 -21.87 -37.18 48.40
CA MET A 1 -21.57 -37.31 46.96
C MET A 1 -20.29 -36.53 46.69
N LYS A 2 -19.19 -37.21 46.33
CA LYS A 2 -17.89 -36.55 46.08
C LYS A 2 -17.95 -35.82 44.71
N PRO A 3 -17.30 -34.64 44.56
CA PRO A 3 -17.19 -33.97 43.27
C PRO A 3 -16.22 -34.73 42.35
N GLN A 4 -16.59 -34.94 41.09
CA GLN A 4 -15.71 -35.47 40.06
C GLN A 4 -14.79 -34.35 39.55
N GLU A 5 -13.49 -34.51 39.75
CA GLU A 5 -12.46 -33.69 39.10
C GLU A 5 -12.38 -34.06 37.61
N SER A 6 -12.67 -33.11 36.73
CA SER A 6 -12.42 -33.23 35.30
C SER A 6 -10.95 -32.92 35.05
N SER A 7 -10.14 -33.95 34.78
CA SER A 7 -8.73 -33.79 34.42
C SER A 7 -8.64 -33.27 32.98
N TYR A 8 -8.48 -31.96 32.80
CA TYR A 8 -8.05 -31.42 31.52
C TYR A 8 -6.55 -31.67 31.38
N VAL A 9 -6.19 -32.63 30.52
CA VAL A 9 -4.80 -32.85 30.12
C VAL A 9 -4.40 -31.71 29.19
N VAL A 10 -3.52 -30.82 29.65
CA VAL A 10 -2.88 -29.82 28.79
C VAL A 10 -1.91 -30.56 27.87
N GLN A 11 -2.27 -30.71 26.60
CA GLN A 11 -1.36 -31.28 25.60
C GLN A 11 -0.16 -30.35 25.41
N ASP A 12 1.05 -30.92 25.48
CA ASP A 12 2.30 -30.24 25.20
C ASP A 12 2.36 -29.88 23.71
N LEU A 13 2.21 -28.58 23.41
CA LEU A 13 2.15 -28.04 22.05
C LEU A 13 3.48 -28.14 21.30
N THR A 14 4.57 -28.54 21.96
CA THR A 14 5.89 -28.67 21.34
C THR A 14 6.08 -29.96 20.54
N ALA A 15 5.16 -30.92 20.68
CA ALA A 15 5.20 -32.22 20.01
C ALA A 15 4.24 -32.34 18.79
N VAL A 16 3.52 -31.28 18.44
CA VAL A 16 2.54 -31.31 17.34
C VAL A 16 3.25 -31.14 16.00
N THR A 17 3.06 -32.11 15.11
CA THR A 17 3.53 -32.15 13.74
C THR A 17 2.36 -31.91 12.76
N PRO A 18 2.62 -31.48 11.51
CA PRO A 18 1.57 -31.32 10.51
C PRO A 18 0.76 -32.61 10.25
N ASP A 19 1.36 -33.77 10.52
CA ASP A 19 0.74 -35.08 10.35
C ASP A 19 -0.27 -35.42 11.47
N ASP A 20 -0.28 -34.67 12.58
CA ASP A 20 -1.24 -34.79 13.67
C ASP A 20 -2.61 -34.16 13.35
N TYR A 21 -2.72 -33.48 12.20
CA TYR A 21 -3.97 -32.90 11.72
C TYR A 21 -4.63 -33.78 10.66
N PRO A 22 -5.97 -33.91 10.68
CA PRO A 22 -6.67 -34.61 9.62
C PRO A 22 -6.39 -33.93 8.27
N PRO A 23 -6.30 -34.71 7.17
CA PRO A 23 -6.09 -34.16 5.85
C PRO A 23 -7.17 -33.13 5.54
N VAL A 24 -6.75 -31.96 5.06
CA VAL A 24 -7.67 -30.89 4.67
C VAL A 24 -8.53 -31.40 3.51
N GLU A 25 -9.84 -31.52 3.73
CA GLU A 25 -10.77 -31.85 2.65
C GLU A 25 -10.82 -30.70 1.65
N ILE A 26 -10.21 -30.91 0.49
CA ILE A 26 -10.25 -29.96 -0.62
C ILE A 26 -11.52 -30.24 -1.41
N THR A 27 -12.54 -29.41 -1.20
CA THR A 27 -13.76 -29.45 -2.02
C THR A 27 -13.48 -28.96 -3.45
N GLU A 28 -14.35 -29.31 -4.40
CA GLU A 28 -14.23 -28.86 -5.80
C GLU A 28 -14.14 -27.33 -5.92
N ASP A 29 -14.85 -26.58 -5.07
CA ASP A 29 -14.81 -25.13 -5.04
C ASP A 29 -13.47 -24.58 -4.53
N ILE A 30 -12.87 -25.23 -3.52
CA ILE A 30 -11.55 -24.86 -3.01
C ILE A 30 -10.48 -25.17 -4.06
N GLN A 31 -10.57 -26.34 -4.70
CA GLN A 31 -9.65 -26.72 -5.79
C GLN A 31 -9.71 -25.71 -6.94
N ARG A 32 -10.91 -25.30 -7.34
CA ARG A 32 -11.10 -24.29 -8.40
C ARG A 32 -10.45 -22.95 -8.06
N LYS A 33 -10.56 -22.49 -6.80
CA LYS A 33 -9.88 -21.27 -6.33
C LYS A 33 -8.36 -21.42 -6.31
N ILE A 34 -7.85 -22.58 -5.89
CA ILE A 34 -6.42 -22.89 -5.92
C ILE A 34 -5.89 -22.82 -7.36
N ASP A 35 -6.62 -23.42 -8.31
CA ASP A 35 -6.25 -23.43 -9.71
C ASP A 35 -6.30 -22.02 -10.32
N GLU A 36 -7.32 -21.22 -9.99
CA GLU A 36 -7.46 -19.83 -10.42
C GLU A 36 -6.29 -18.97 -9.91
N ILE A 37 -5.99 -19.03 -8.61
CA ILE A 37 -4.88 -18.29 -8.00
C ILE A 37 -3.54 -18.73 -8.61
N SER A 38 -3.37 -20.04 -8.81
CA SER A 38 -2.16 -20.61 -9.41
C SER A 38 -1.98 -20.16 -10.86
N ALA A 39 -3.07 -20.07 -11.63
CA ALA A 39 -3.06 -19.57 -13.00
C ALA A 39 -2.71 -18.07 -13.06
N ILE A 40 -3.26 -17.25 -12.16
CA ILE A 40 -2.93 -15.83 -12.04
C ILE A 40 -1.44 -15.66 -11.69
N ALA A 41 -0.94 -16.42 -10.70
CA ALA A 41 0.46 -16.39 -10.30
C ALA A 41 1.40 -16.75 -11.46
N ARG A 42 1.13 -17.87 -12.17
CA ARG A 42 1.89 -18.28 -13.35
C ARG A 42 1.82 -17.26 -14.48
N SER A 43 0.68 -16.62 -14.69
CA SER A 43 0.56 -15.56 -15.70
C SER A 43 1.39 -14.31 -15.36
N ILE A 44 1.62 -14.05 -14.07
CA ILE A 44 2.48 -12.95 -13.62
C ILE A 44 3.96 -13.35 -13.78
N GLU A 45 4.31 -14.59 -13.45
CA GLU A 45 5.67 -15.12 -13.52
C GLU A 45 6.17 -15.36 -14.96
N THR A 46 5.27 -15.75 -15.87
CA THR A 46 5.61 -16.01 -17.29
C THR A 46 5.63 -14.74 -18.15
N ARG A 47 5.27 -13.57 -17.59
CA ARG A 47 5.53 -12.31 -18.27
C ARG A 47 7.03 -12.20 -18.51
N PRO A 48 7.46 -11.85 -19.73
CA PRO A 48 8.87 -11.79 -20.06
C PRO A 48 9.59 -10.95 -19.01
N ALA A 49 10.62 -11.54 -18.41
CA ALA A 49 11.46 -10.86 -17.45
C ALA A 49 11.95 -9.57 -18.11
N LEU A 50 11.83 -8.47 -17.37
CA LEU A 50 12.40 -7.20 -17.78
C LEU A 50 13.89 -7.44 -18.07
N SER A 51 14.35 -6.99 -19.23
CA SER A 51 15.74 -7.14 -19.68
C SER A 51 16.71 -6.69 -18.59
N GLU A 52 17.90 -7.33 -18.51
CA GLU A 52 18.86 -7.02 -17.46
C GLU A 52 19.13 -5.51 -17.37
N PRO A 53 19.03 -4.94 -16.17
CA PRO A 53 19.18 -3.51 -15.99
C PRO A 53 20.63 -3.11 -16.25
N SER A 54 20.86 -2.36 -17.32
CA SER A 54 22.13 -1.70 -17.58
C SER A 54 22.26 -0.49 -16.64
N LEU A 55 23.16 -0.58 -15.66
CA LEU A 55 23.56 0.55 -14.83
C LEU A 55 24.34 1.55 -15.71
N PRO A 56 23.98 2.84 -15.78
CA PRO A 56 24.81 3.82 -16.47
C PRO A 56 26.17 3.99 -15.77
N ASP A 57 27.20 4.36 -16.54
CA ASP A 57 28.61 4.55 -16.11
C ASP A 57 28.84 5.67 -15.09
N LYS A 58 27.80 6.20 -14.44
CA LYS A 58 27.97 7.16 -13.33
C LYS A 58 28.25 6.38 -12.03
N PRO A 59 29.22 6.81 -11.22
CA PRO A 59 29.44 6.19 -9.92
C PRO A 59 28.24 6.49 -9.01
N PHE A 60 27.44 5.47 -8.72
CA PHE A 60 26.43 5.52 -7.67
C PHE A 60 27.13 5.64 -6.30
N ARG A 61 26.61 6.51 -5.43
CA ARG A 61 26.99 6.63 -4.02
C ARG A 61 26.61 5.38 -3.23
N ILE A 62 25.47 4.75 -3.60
CA ILE A 62 24.97 3.55 -2.95
C ILE A 62 25.40 2.31 -3.74
N ASP A 63 26.02 1.35 -3.06
CA ASP A 63 26.28 0.02 -3.62
C ASP A 63 25.01 -0.84 -3.55
N TYR A 64 24.10 -0.68 -4.52
CA TYR A 64 22.83 -1.40 -4.56
C TYR A 64 22.99 -2.92 -4.60
N ARG A 65 24.02 -3.43 -5.30
CA ARG A 65 24.28 -4.86 -5.46
C ARG A 65 24.64 -5.53 -4.14
N ARG A 66 25.39 -4.84 -3.27
CA ARG A 66 25.70 -5.35 -1.93
C ARG A 66 24.56 -5.19 -0.93
N ASN A 67 23.71 -4.18 -1.13
CA ASN A 67 22.64 -3.86 -0.18
C ASN A 67 21.33 -4.62 -0.43
N LEU A 68 21.10 -5.09 -1.65
CA LEU A 68 19.83 -5.70 -2.06
C LEU A 68 20.03 -7.15 -2.51
N ASN A 69 19.06 -8.01 -2.19
CA ASN A 69 19.02 -9.33 -2.80
C ASN A 69 18.66 -9.22 -4.30
N PRO A 70 18.84 -10.28 -5.11
CA PRO A 70 18.60 -10.22 -6.56
C PRO A 70 17.20 -9.72 -6.96
N ALA A 71 16.15 -10.17 -6.27
CA ALA A 71 14.77 -9.76 -6.57
C ALA A 71 14.52 -8.28 -6.23
N GLN A 72 15.03 -7.81 -5.08
CA GLN A 72 14.95 -6.40 -4.68
C GLN A 72 15.76 -5.52 -5.63
N LEU A 73 16.94 -5.96 -6.04
CA LEU A 73 17.79 -5.26 -6.98
C LEU A 73 17.07 -5.09 -8.33
N ALA A 74 16.48 -6.16 -8.87
CA ALA A 74 15.70 -6.09 -10.10
C ALA A 74 14.51 -5.11 -9.98
N ALA A 75 13.80 -5.15 -8.84
CA ALA A 75 12.69 -4.23 -8.57
C ALA A 75 13.12 -2.76 -8.44
N VAL A 76 14.33 -2.49 -7.94
CA VAL A 76 14.90 -1.14 -7.82
C VAL A 76 15.40 -0.60 -9.15
N THR A 77 16.09 -1.45 -9.91
CA THR A 77 16.81 -1.04 -11.12
C THR A 77 15.97 -1.06 -12.39
N THR A 78 14.81 -1.74 -12.39
CA THR A 78 13.86 -1.63 -13.50
C THR A 78 13.06 -0.32 -13.39
N THR A 79 13.52 0.72 -14.09
CA THR A 79 12.89 2.05 -14.08
C THR A 79 11.82 2.22 -15.13
N GLU A 80 11.98 1.56 -16.28
CA GLU A 80 11.09 1.72 -17.43
C GLU A 80 9.87 0.81 -17.35
N GLY A 81 8.72 1.36 -17.75
CA GLY A 81 7.46 0.64 -17.81
C GLY A 81 6.82 0.33 -16.45
N PRO A 82 5.63 -0.31 -16.46
CA PRO A 82 4.91 -0.66 -15.25
C PRO A 82 5.56 -1.87 -14.56
N VAL A 83 5.81 -1.75 -13.24
CA VAL A 83 6.40 -2.80 -12.42
C VAL A 83 5.47 -3.12 -11.23
N LEU A 84 5.14 -4.40 -11.06
CA LEU A 84 4.40 -4.91 -9.90
C LEU A 84 5.35 -5.71 -9.00
N VAL A 85 5.48 -5.29 -7.74
CA VAL A 85 6.31 -5.98 -6.74
C VAL A 85 5.41 -6.67 -5.73
N ILE A 86 5.34 -8.00 -5.78
CA ILE A 86 4.60 -8.83 -4.83
C ILE A 86 5.54 -9.23 -3.70
N ALA A 87 5.16 -8.92 -2.46
CA ALA A 87 6.10 -8.97 -1.35
C ALA A 87 5.40 -9.30 -0.01
N GLY A 88 5.76 -10.46 0.57
CA GLY A 88 5.24 -10.93 1.85
C GLY A 88 5.62 -10.06 3.06
N ALA A 89 5.11 -10.34 4.24
CA ALA A 89 5.55 -9.68 5.48
C ALA A 89 7.07 -9.85 5.66
N GLY A 90 7.76 -8.82 6.18
CA GLY A 90 9.21 -8.87 6.41
C GLY A 90 10.13 -8.86 5.17
N SER A 91 9.60 -8.98 3.95
CA SER A 91 10.39 -9.06 2.69
C SER A 91 11.11 -7.77 2.26
N GLY A 92 10.98 -6.68 3.03
CA GLY A 92 11.66 -5.41 2.72
C GLY A 92 10.94 -4.52 1.70
N LYS A 93 9.60 -4.58 1.59
CA LYS A 93 8.79 -3.67 0.73
C LYS A 93 9.23 -2.20 0.81
N THR A 94 9.28 -1.67 2.03
CA THR A 94 9.71 -0.29 2.29
C THR A 94 11.13 -0.05 1.83
N ARG A 95 12.03 -1.04 2.03
CA ARG A 95 13.43 -0.97 1.58
C ARG A 95 13.51 -0.85 0.07
N VAL A 96 12.74 -1.65 -0.68
CA VAL A 96 12.68 -1.57 -2.14
C VAL A 96 12.24 -0.18 -2.60
N ILE A 97 11.17 0.37 -2.03
CA ILE A 97 10.66 1.70 -2.41
C ILE A 97 11.71 2.79 -2.13
N VAL A 98 12.32 2.78 -0.95
CA VAL A 98 13.36 3.75 -0.57
C VAL A 98 14.54 3.67 -1.53
N HIS A 99 15.08 2.48 -1.78
CA HIS A 99 16.20 2.32 -2.72
C HIS A 99 15.82 2.65 -4.15
N ARG A 100 14.56 2.43 -4.58
CA ARG A 100 14.09 2.81 -5.92
C ARG A 100 14.06 4.32 -6.11
N VAL A 101 13.57 5.06 -5.12
CA VAL A 101 13.61 6.54 -5.16
C VAL A 101 15.07 7.01 -5.17
N SER A 102 15.93 6.44 -4.31
CA SER A 102 17.35 6.79 -4.31
C SER A 102 18.00 6.53 -5.68
N TYR A 103 17.71 5.39 -6.29
CA TYR A 103 18.25 4.99 -7.58
C TYR A 103 17.85 5.97 -8.69
N LEU A 104 16.58 6.36 -8.77
CA LEU A 104 16.10 7.37 -9.73
C LEU A 104 16.80 8.72 -9.56
N LEU A 105 17.01 9.17 -8.33
CA LEU A 105 17.70 10.43 -8.04
C LEU A 105 19.18 10.40 -8.47
N GLU A 106 19.84 9.25 -8.29
CA GLU A 106 21.23 9.07 -8.72
C GLU A 106 21.38 8.90 -10.24
N LEU A 107 20.37 8.34 -10.92
CA LEU A 107 20.27 8.37 -12.38
C LEU A 107 20.16 9.81 -12.92
N GLY A 108 19.73 10.75 -12.08
CA GLY A 108 19.57 12.16 -12.43
C GLY A 108 18.15 12.53 -12.84
N VAL A 109 17.16 11.71 -12.51
CA VAL A 109 15.74 12.07 -12.63
C VAL A 109 15.49 13.30 -11.76
N ASP A 110 14.77 14.29 -12.29
CA ASP A 110 14.39 15.46 -11.50
C ASP A 110 13.49 14.99 -10.34
N PRO A 111 13.82 15.31 -9.08
CA PRO A 111 12.95 14.98 -7.95
C PRO A 111 11.48 15.37 -8.15
N SER A 112 11.19 16.47 -8.86
CA SER A 112 9.80 16.90 -9.10
C SER A 112 9.01 15.94 -9.97
N ASP A 113 9.68 15.07 -10.72
CA ASP A 113 9.07 14.06 -11.59
C ASP A 113 8.82 12.74 -10.84
N ILE A 114 9.23 12.64 -9.57
CA ILE A 114 9.05 11.46 -8.73
C ILE A 114 7.86 11.69 -7.78
N LEU A 115 6.87 10.80 -7.89
CA LEU A 115 5.70 10.75 -7.02
C LEU A 115 5.71 9.49 -6.13
N LEU A 116 5.71 9.69 -4.81
CA LEU A 116 5.65 8.63 -3.80
C LEU A 116 4.33 8.70 -3.03
N LEU A 117 3.44 7.74 -3.27
CA LEU A 117 2.14 7.65 -2.60
C LEU A 117 2.09 6.52 -1.57
N THR A 118 1.53 6.82 -0.41
CA THR A 118 1.27 5.84 0.66
C THR A 118 -0.11 6.07 1.28
N PHE A 119 -0.56 5.16 2.14
CA PHE A 119 -1.85 5.32 2.84
C PHE A 119 -1.77 6.27 4.05
N THR A 120 -0.59 6.47 4.65
CA THR A 120 -0.44 7.30 5.84
C THR A 120 0.64 8.36 5.65
N ARG A 121 0.41 9.56 6.19
CA ARG A 121 1.39 10.65 6.14
C ARG A 121 2.72 10.24 6.80
N LYS A 122 2.65 9.48 7.89
CA LYS A 122 3.82 8.97 8.61
C LYS A 122 4.66 8.06 7.72
N ALA A 123 4.06 7.13 6.99
CA ALA A 123 4.78 6.22 6.11
C ALA A 123 5.48 6.95 4.95
N ALA A 124 4.79 7.89 4.28
CA ALA A 124 5.42 8.71 3.24
C ALA A 124 6.62 9.48 3.78
N LYS A 125 6.45 10.15 4.94
CA LYS A 125 7.53 10.90 5.57
C LYS A 125 8.72 10.02 5.94
N GLU A 126 8.46 8.89 6.63
CA GLU A 126 9.51 7.95 7.02
C GLU A 126 10.27 7.39 5.82
N MET A 127 9.59 7.12 4.70
CA MET A 127 10.26 6.68 3.47
C MET A 127 11.17 7.77 2.89
N LEU A 128 10.70 9.02 2.81
CA LEU A 128 11.53 10.13 2.31
C LEU A 128 12.70 10.47 3.24
N ASP A 129 12.49 10.43 4.56
CA ASP A 129 13.54 10.63 5.56
C ASP A 129 14.66 9.59 5.37
N ARG A 130 14.30 8.32 5.11
CA ARG A 130 15.29 7.26 4.80
C ARG A 130 16.03 7.50 3.48
N VAL A 131 15.35 8.00 2.45
CA VAL A 131 16.02 8.40 1.19
C VAL A 131 17.02 9.53 1.46
N GLN A 132 16.62 10.51 2.25
CA GLN A 132 17.46 11.65 2.65
C GLN A 132 18.69 11.20 3.43
N GLU A 133 18.54 10.25 4.36
CA GLU A 133 19.66 9.64 5.11
C GLU A 133 20.61 8.88 4.19
N LEU A 134 20.09 8.07 3.28
CA LEU A 134 20.91 7.26 2.37
C LEU A 134 21.74 8.08 1.39
N LEU A 135 21.17 9.17 0.84
CA LEU A 135 21.84 9.96 -0.18
C LEU A 135 22.55 11.20 0.36
N SER A 136 22.16 11.68 1.55
CA SER A 136 22.56 12.99 2.08
C SER A 136 22.37 14.11 1.05
N ASP A 137 21.28 14.04 0.30
CA ASP A 137 21.00 14.90 -0.85
C ASP A 137 19.81 15.82 -0.56
N ALA A 138 20.03 17.14 -0.51
CA ALA A 138 18.98 18.11 -0.24
C ALA A 138 17.86 18.13 -1.30
N ARG A 139 18.11 17.56 -2.49
CA ARG A 139 17.11 17.46 -3.56
C ARG A 139 15.93 16.54 -3.20
N VAL A 140 16.09 15.64 -2.22
CA VAL A 140 15.03 14.72 -1.77
C VAL A 140 13.78 15.47 -1.31
N GLY A 141 13.93 16.66 -0.71
CA GLY A 141 12.79 17.49 -0.29
C GLY A 141 11.90 17.99 -1.43
N LYS A 142 12.32 17.85 -2.69
CA LYS A 142 11.52 18.19 -3.88
C LYS A 142 10.72 17.00 -4.42
N VAL A 143 10.96 15.78 -3.93
CA VAL A 143 10.15 14.60 -4.28
C VAL A 143 8.73 14.79 -3.75
N MET A 144 7.74 14.58 -4.61
CA MET A 144 6.33 14.66 -4.21
C MET A 144 5.97 13.40 -3.40
N GLY A 145 6.15 13.45 -2.08
CA GLY A 145 5.76 12.38 -1.17
C GLY A 145 4.52 12.70 -0.35
N GLY A 146 3.57 11.77 -0.28
CA GLY A 146 2.38 11.98 0.53
C GLY A 146 1.38 10.84 0.49
N THR A 147 0.14 11.17 0.85
CA THR A 147 -0.99 10.26 0.69
C THR A 147 -1.74 10.54 -0.60
N PHE A 148 -2.54 9.57 -1.04
CA PHE A 148 -3.49 9.75 -2.15
C PHE A 148 -4.36 10.99 -1.95
N HIS A 149 -4.90 11.20 -0.75
CA HIS A 149 -5.71 12.37 -0.42
C HIS A 149 -4.92 13.68 -0.51
N SER A 150 -3.69 13.72 0.03
CA SER A 150 -2.85 14.91 -0.03
C SER A 150 -2.48 15.28 -1.47
N PHE A 151 -2.15 14.27 -2.30
CA PHE A 151 -1.85 14.47 -3.71
C PHE A 151 -3.09 14.92 -4.49
N ALA A 152 -4.23 14.25 -4.34
CA ALA A 152 -5.48 14.63 -5.00
C ALA A 152 -5.89 16.05 -4.64
N ASN A 153 -5.83 16.42 -3.35
CA ASN A 153 -6.12 17.78 -2.90
C ASN A 153 -5.16 18.82 -3.50
N HIS A 154 -3.86 18.50 -3.60
CA HIS A 154 -2.89 19.38 -4.26
C HIS A 154 -3.24 19.62 -5.73
N ILE A 155 -3.56 18.56 -6.47
CA ILE A 155 -3.95 18.64 -7.89
C ILE A 155 -5.27 19.42 -8.05
N LEU A 156 -6.29 19.10 -7.26
CA LEU A 156 -7.59 19.78 -7.31
C LEU A 156 -7.46 21.28 -7.02
N ARG A 157 -6.61 21.68 -6.07
CA ARG A 157 -6.36 23.10 -5.79
C ARG A 157 -5.58 23.78 -6.90
N LYS A 158 -4.58 23.11 -7.46
CA LYS A 158 -3.77 23.65 -8.57
C LYS A 158 -4.61 23.91 -9.82
N TYR A 159 -5.59 23.06 -10.10
CA TYR A 159 -6.43 23.13 -11.30
C TYR A 159 -7.90 23.49 -11.01
N SER A 160 -8.20 24.06 -9.85
CA SER A 160 -9.59 24.30 -9.40
C SER A 160 -10.39 25.16 -10.37
N ASN A 161 -9.73 26.13 -11.00
CA ASN A 161 -10.35 27.04 -11.98
C ASN A 161 -10.91 26.31 -13.20
N LEU A 162 -10.31 25.17 -13.60
CA LEU A 162 -10.83 24.36 -14.70
C LEU A 162 -12.16 23.66 -14.35
N LEU A 163 -12.43 23.50 -13.05
CA LEU A 163 -13.64 22.88 -12.52
C LEU A 163 -14.71 23.91 -12.12
N GLY A 164 -14.44 25.21 -12.30
CA GLY A 164 -15.30 26.28 -11.77
C GLY A 164 -15.34 26.32 -10.24
N LEU A 165 -14.34 25.74 -9.57
CA LEU A 165 -14.24 25.71 -8.12
C LEU A 165 -13.23 26.74 -7.61
N PRO A 166 -13.51 27.42 -6.48
CA PRO A 166 -12.53 28.29 -5.85
C PRO A 166 -11.38 27.44 -5.27
N PRO A 167 -10.12 27.91 -5.33
CA PRO A 167 -8.95 27.14 -4.88
C PRO A 167 -8.92 26.87 -3.38
N ASN A 168 -9.69 27.64 -2.60
CA ASN A 168 -9.87 27.50 -1.16
C ASN A 168 -11.12 26.70 -0.78
N PHE A 169 -11.58 25.77 -1.63
CA PHE A 169 -12.70 24.89 -1.29
C PHE A 169 -12.46 24.13 0.03
N THR A 170 -13.54 23.93 0.78
CA THR A 170 -13.58 23.14 2.01
C THR A 170 -13.67 21.66 1.68
N ILE A 171 -12.99 20.82 2.45
CA ILE A 171 -13.15 19.37 2.41
C ILE A 171 -14.07 19.02 3.57
N LEU A 172 -15.24 18.46 3.26
CA LEU A 172 -16.16 17.99 4.29
C LEU A 172 -15.55 16.77 4.97
N ASP A 173 -15.49 16.79 6.29
CA ASP A 173 -15.20 15.59 7.06
C ASP A 173 -16.47 14.72 7.22
N THR A 174 -16.36 13.62 7.96
CA THR A 174 -17.49 12.73 8.22
C THR A 174 -18.62 13.46 8.95
N GLY A 175 -18.30 14.30 9.94
CA GLY A 175 -19.30 15.03 10.72
C GLY A 175 -20.04 16.07 9.89
N ASP A 176 -19.29 16.84 9.09
CA ASP A 176 -19.86 17.81 8.15
C ASP A 176 -20.79 17.13 7.12
N SER A 177 -20.36 15.95 6.64
CA SER A 177 -21.14 15.15 5.68
C SER A 177 -22.43 14.63 6.31
N GLU A 178 -22.37 14.13 7.55
CA GLU A 178 -23.54 13.70 8.31
C GLU A 178 -24.52 14.85 8.56
N ASP A 179 -24.02 16.02 8.96
CA ASP A 179 -24.85 17.21 9.18
C ASP A 179 -25.53 17.70 7.89
N THR A 180 -24.79 17.66 6.78
CA THR A 180 -25.33 18.03 5.46
C THR A 180 -26.45 17.08 5.02
N ILE A 181 -26.26 15.78 5.22
CA ILE A 181 -27.28 14.76 4.90
C ILE A 181 -28.51 14.92 5.80
N ASP A 182 -28.32 15.15 7.11
CA ASP A 182 -29.43 15.35 8.04
C ASP A 182 -30.23 16.63 7.73
N LEU A 183 -29.57 17.71 7.31
CA LEU A 183 -30.22 18.93 6.84
C LEU A 183 -31.10 18.65 5.61
N LEU A 184 -30.54 18.00 4.58
CA LEU A 184 -31.28 17.62 3.38
C LEU A 184 -32.47 16.71 3.68
N ARG A 185 -32.32 15.76 4.61
CA ARG A 185 -33.42 14.88 5.06
C ARG A 185 -34.59 15.70 5.61
N SER A 186 -34.28 16.67 6.47
CA SER A 186 -35.29 17.55 7.09
C SER A 186 -35.97 18.46 6.06
N GLU A 187 -35.23 19.06 5.14
CA GLU A 187 -35.80 19.90 4.08
C GLU A 187 -36.71 19.11 3.13
N MET A 188 -36.33 17.87 2.80
CA MET A 188 -37.11 16.99 1.92
C MET A 188 -38.27 16.28 2.64
N LYS A 189 -38.48 16.53 3.94
CA LYS A 189 -39.53 15.89 4.77
C LYS A 189 -39.46 14.36 4.80
N LEU A 190 -38.26 13.81 4.64
CA LEU A 190 -37.99 12.36 4.68
C LEU A 190 -37.92 11.82 6.13
N ASP A 191 -38.10 12.69 7.12
CA ASP A 191 -38.27 12.36 8.53
C ASP A 191 -39.68 11.81 8.85
N LYS A 192 -40.64 11.97 7.93
CA LYS A 192 -42.06 11.63 8.11
C LYS A 192 -42.55 10.47 7.25
N THR A 193 -41.65 9.77 6.56
CA THR A 193 -41.98 8.61 5.74
C THR A 193 -42.07 7.32 6.57
N ASP A 194 -42.87 6.35 6.12
CA ASP A 194 -43.04 5.05 6.80
C ASP A 194 -41.74 4.25 6.95
N LYS A 195 -40.71 4.53 6.13
CA LYS A 195 -39.38 3.93 6.25
C LYS A 195 -38.46 4.85 7.05
N ALA A 196 -37.91 4.31 8.13
CA ALA A 196 -36.91 4.98 8.96
C ALA A 196 -35.63 5.25 8.15
N PHE A 197 -35.23 6.52 8.06
CA PHE A 197 -33.96 6.93 7.49
C PHE A 197 -32.87 6.95 8.58
N PRO A 198 -31.61 6.56 8.28
CA PRO A 198 -30.51 6.64 9.23
C PRO A 198 -30.40 8.02 9.87
N LYS A 199 -30.11 8.06 11.18
CA LYS A 199 -29.91 9.29 11.97
C LYS A 199 -28.44 9.44 12.32
N LYS A 200 -27.96 10.67 12.40
CA LYS A 200 -26.64 10.96 12.97
C LYS A 200 -26.55 10.40 14.40
N ASN A 201 -25.49 9.64 14.69
CA ASN A 201 -25.20 9.21 16.04
C ASN A 201 -24.80 10.45 16.85
N ARG A 202 -25.58 10.78 17.88
CA ARG A 202 -25.30 11.91 18.79
C ARG A 202 -24.22 11.56 19.79
#